data_AF-A1RVE9-F1
#
_entry.id   AF-A1RVE9-F1
#
_cell.length_a   1.000
_cell.length_b   1.000
_cell.length_c   1.000
_cell.angle_alpha   90.00
_cell.angle_beta   90.00
_cell.angle_gamma   90.00
#
_symmetry.space_group_name_H-M   'P 1'
#
loop_
_entity.id
_entity.type
_entity.pdbx_description
1 polymer ?
#
loop_
_entity_poly.entity_id
_entity_poly.type
_entity_poly.pdbx_seq_one_letter_code
_entity_poly.pdbx_strand_id
1 'polypeptide(L)'
;MRGYFRGATPIRTWSGIWRGRRELYDALNPPIDFETLWRTCGGNPRCVGDLKKSRWDVEKYLQDLVERENIDEMVKEAAKLGVAGLFKRAVEDPDVLDKPGAEVRRLEKLLYKYNKVLELTETIAGGKPPRDPALGVGEHYAWHWPALKDAVAKAL
;
A
#
# COMPACT_ATOMS: atom_id res chain seq x y z
N MET A 1 -28.81 -0.01 -15.89
CA MET A 1 -28.00 1.01 -15.17
C MET A 1 -26.87 0.31 -14.44
N ARG A 2 -25.62 0.43 -14.91
CA ARG A 2 -24.43 -0.08 -14.20
C ARG A 2 -23.83 1.07 -13.39
N GLY A 3 -24.02 1.04 -12.08
CA GLY A 3 -23.39 1.98 -11.15
C GLY A 3 -21.91 1.63 -11.00
N TYR A 4 -21.04 2.54 -11.44
CA TYR A 4 -19.61 2.52 -11.13
C TYR A 4 -19.43 2.81 -9.64
N PHE A 5 -19.14 1.79 -8.82
CA PHE A 5 -18.53 2.01 -7.50
C PHE A 5 -17.07 2.42 -7.73
N ARG A 6 -16.83 3.73 -7.82
CA ARG A 6 -15.48 4.30 -7.73
C ARG A 6 -15.01 4.20 -6.28
N GLY A 7 -14.10 3.26 -6.04
CA GLY A 7 -12.97 3.36 -5.10
C GLY A 7 -13.28 3.75 -3.66
N ALA A 8 -13.35 2.75 -2.78
CA ALA A 8 -12.87 2.97 -1.42
C ALA A 8 -11.35 3.18 -1.52
N THR A 9 -10.89 4.42 -1.40
CA THR A 9 -9.46 4.70 -1.19
C THR A 9 -9.02 4.05 0.12
N PRO A 10 -7.84 3.42 0.18
CA PRO A 10 -7.37 2.70 1.37
C PRO A 10 -7.43 3.54 2.65
N ILE A 11 -7.12 4.84 2.56
CA ILE A 11 -7.18 5.79 3.69
C ILE A 11 -8.59 5.86 4.32
N ARG A 12 -9.66 5.74 3.52
CA ARG A 12 -11.06 5.83 4.01
C ARG A 12 -11.47 4.64 4.90
N THR A 13 -10.67 3.59 4.94
CA THR A 13 -10.94 2.36 5.70
C THR A 13 -10.05 2.18 6.96
N TRP A 14 -9.22 3.16 7.29
CA TRP A 14 -8.19 2.99 8.32
C TRP A 14 -8.65 3.28 9.77
N SER A 15 -9.52 4.27 10.01
CA SER A 15 -9.91 4.65 11.37
C SER A 15 -11.13 3.89 11.91
N GLY A 16 -12.15 3.61 11.09
CA GLY A 16 -13.42 3.04 11.55
C GLY A 16 -13.53 1.51 11.66
N ILE A 17 -12.55 0.74 11.20
CA ILE A 17 -12.72 -0.72 10.97
C ILE A 17 -12.01 -1.59 12.03
N TRP A 18 -11.45 -1.03 13.09
CA TRP A 18 -10.83 -1.86 14.15
C TRP A 18 -11.77 -2.94 14.70
N ARG A 19 -13.07 -2.62 14.86
CA ARG A 19 -14.09 -3.57 15.32
C ARG A 19 -14.58 -4.54 14.23
N GLY A 20 -14.83 -4.05 13.01
CA GLY A 20 -15.32 -4.87 11.88
C GLY A 20 -14.28 -5.79 11.23
N ARG A 21 -12.97 -5.59 11.50
CA ARG A 21 -11.88 -6.42 10.94
C ARG A 21 -11.87 -7.84 11.47
N ARG A 22 -12.12 -8.02 12.77
CA ARG A 22 -12.14 -9.35 13.39
C ARG A 22 -13.35 -10.13 12.95
N GLU A 23 -14.52 -9.50 12.87
CA GLU A 23 -15.75 -10.13 12.35
C GLU A 23 -15.58 -10.59 10.90
N LEU A 24 -14.95 -9.78 10.03
CA LEU A 24 -14.65 -10.19 8.65
C LEU A 24 -13.65 -11.36 8.60
N TYR A 25 -12.60 -11.31 9.42
CA TYR A 25 -11.64 -12.40 9.52
C TYR A 25 -12.30 -13.70 9.98
N ASP A 26 -13.08 -13.64 11.05
CA ASP A 26 -13.79 -14.78 11.64
C ASP A 26 -14.80 -15.36 10.63
N ALA A 27 -15.51 -14.51 9.88
CA ALA A 27 -16.46 -14.92 8.84
C ALA A 27 -15.77 -15.55 7.61
N LEU A 28 -14.57 -15.08 7.25
CA LEU A 28 -13.79 -15.65 6.14
C LEU A 28 -13.08 -16.95 6.54
N ASN A 29 -12.79 -17.12 7.83
CA ASN A 29 -12.03 -18.24 8.42
C ASN A 29 -10.80 -18.62 7.56
N PRO A 30 -9.88 -17.68 7.30
CA PRO A 30 -8.69 -17.97 6.51
C PRO A 30 -7.74 -18.93 7.25
N PRO A 31 -6.89 -19.68 6.53
CA PRO A 31 -5.88 -20.56 7.11
C PRO A 31 -4.66 -19.81 7.67
N ILE A 32 -4.56 -18.50 7.46
CA ILE A 32 -3.52 -17.63 8.01
C ILE A 32 -4.07 -16.86 9.22
N ASP A 33 -3.20 -16.51 10.17
CA ASP A 33 -3.62 -15.77 11.35
C ASP A 33 -4.01 -14.31 11.03
N PHE A 34 -4.74 -13.70 11.95
CA PHE A 34 -5.24 -12.33 11.81
C PHE A 34 -4.13 -11.30 11.65
N GLU A 35 -3.02 -11.46 12.39
CA GLU A 35 -1.91 -10.51 12.33
C GLU A 35 -1.23 -10.56 10.97
N THR A 36 -0.98 -11.75 10.43
CA THR A 36 -0.43 -11.93 9.08
C THR A 36 -1.34 -11.31 8.02
N LEU A 37 -2.65 -11.58 8.07
CA LEU A 37 -3.60 -10.96 7.14
C LEU A 37 -3.59 -9.43 7.27
N TRP A 38 -3.55 -8.91 8.50
CA TRP A 38 -3.56 -7.48 8.78
C TRP A 38 -2.29 -6.80 8.28
N ARG A 39 -1.12 -7.37 8.57
CA ARG A 39 0.19 -6.87 8.12
C ARG A 39 0.32 -6.89 6.62
N THR A 40 -0.36 -7.82 5.94
CA THR A 40 -0.34 -7.92 4.47
C THR A 40 -1.30 -6.92 3.83
N CYS A 41 -2.54 -6.83 4.33
CA CYS A 41 -3.60 -6.11 3.64
C CYS A 41 -3.94 -4.74 4.21
N GLY A 42 -3.60 -4.44 5.46
CA GLY A 42 -3.93 -3.17 6.12
C GLY A 42 -5.41 -2.81 6.04
N GLY A 43 -6.29 -3.83 5.97
CA GLY A 43 -7.74 -3.66 5.83
C GLY A 43 -8.26 -3.44 4.41
N ASN A 44 -7.42 -3.54 3.39
CA ASN A 44 -7.82 -3.46 1.99
C ASN A 44 -8.60 -4.72 1.55
N PRO A 45 -9.93 -4.63 1.26
CA PRO A 45 -10.73 -5.79 0.91
C PRO A 45 -10.30 -6.45 -0.41
N ARG A 46 -9.76 -5.66 -1.35
CA ARG A 46 -9.21 -6.20 -2.60
C ARG A 46 -8.02 -7.12 -2.32
N CYS A 47 -7.12 -6.71 -1.43
CA CYS A 47 -5.98 -7.52 -1.01
C CYS A 47 -6.45 -8.86 -0.40
N VAL A 48 -7.46 -8.85 0.48
CA VAL A 48 -8.02 -10.08 1.06
C VAL A 48 -8.60 -11.01 -0.02
N GLY A 49 -9.34 -10.44 -0.98
CA GLY A 49 -9.88 -11.18 -2.10
C GLY A 49 -8.80 -11.78 -3.03
N ASP A 50 -7.69 -11.07 -3.20
CA ASP A 50 -6.56 -11.55 -4.02
C ASP A 50 -5.75 -12.61 -3.29
N LEU A 51 -5.48 -12.45 -1.98
CA LEU A 51 -4.88 -13.50 -1.15
C LEU A 51 -5.69 -14.79 -1.23
N LYS A 52 -7.02 -14.71 -1.15
CA LYS A 52 -7.89 -15.89 -1.31
C LYS A 52 -7.68 -16.58 -2.65
N LYS A 53 -7.50 -15.84 -3.76
CA LYS A 53 -7.19 -16.41 -5.09
C LYS A 53 -5.81 -17.06 -5.12
N SER A 54 -4.84 -16.46 -4.42
CA SER A 54 -3.50 -17.04 -4.22
C SER A 54 -3.48 -18.12 -3.13
N ARG A 55 -4.65 -18.64 -2.71
CA ARG A 55 -4.80 -19.69 -1.69
C ARG A 55 -4.13 -19.33 -0.35
N TRP A 56 -4.16 -18.04 -0.01
CA TRP A 56 -3.58 -17.46 1.19
C TRP A 56 -2.05 -17.54 1.26
N ASP A 57 -1.40 -17.80 0.13
CA ASP A 57 0.05 -17.72 -0.01
C ASP A 57 0.48 -16.26 -0.22
N VAL A 58 1.07 -15.68 0.82
CA VAL A 58 1.54 -14.29 0.83
C VAL A 58 2.69 -14.08 -0.15
N GLU A 59 3.61 -15.04 -0.24
CA GLU A 59 4.76 -14.94 -1.14
C GLU A 59 4.31 -14.94 -2.60
N LYS A 60 3.42 -15.87 -2.95
CA LYS A 60 2.79 -15.90 -4.28
C LYS A 60 2.03 -14.62 -4.58
N TYR A 61 1.25 -14.12 -3.62
CA TYR A 61 0.52 -12.86 -3.80
C TYR A 61 1.46 -11.67 -4.05
N LEU A 62 2.59 -11.59 -3.36
CA LEU A 62 3.59 -10.54 -3.58
C LEU A 62 4.24 -10.65 -4.97
N GLN A 63 4.52 -11.87 -5.44
CA GLN A 63 5.01 -12.09 -6.81
C GLN A 63 3.98 -11.66 -7.85
N ASP A 64 2.71 -12.06 -7.70
CA ASP A 64 1.63 -11.66 -8.59
C ASP A 64 1.43 -10.13 -8.61
N LEU A 65 1.68 -9.46 -7.48
CA LEU A 65 1.62 -8.00 -7.38
C LEU A 65 2.70 -7.29 -8.19
N VAL A 66 3.92 -7.84 -8.25
CA VAL A 66 5.03 -7.23 -9.01
C VAL A 66 4.66 -7.07 -10.47
N GLU A 67 4.10 -8.12 -11.07
CA GLU A 67 3.64 -8.11 -12.45
C GLU A 67 2.40 -7.24 -12.64
N ARG A 68 1.36 -7.46 -11.81
CA ARG A 68 0.06 -6.80 -11.98
C ARG A 68 0.12 -5.29 -11.79
N GLU A 69 0.97 -4.83 -10.87
CA GLU A 69 1.08 -3.41 -10.52
C GLU A 69 2.21 -2.69 -11.28
N ASN A 70 2.83 -3.35 -12.27
CA ASN A 70 3.94 -2.84 -13.07
C ASN A 70 5.13 -2.35 -12.21
N ILE A 71 5.45 -3.09 -11.14
CA ILE A 71 6.49 -2.69 -10.19
C ILE A 71 7.86 -2.70 -10.87
N ASP A 72 8.17 -3.71 -11.68
CA ASP A 72 9.46 -3.81 -12.37
C ASP A 72 9.71 -2.63 -13.32
N GLU A 73 8.67 -2.17 -14.02
CA GLU A 73 8.78 -1.02 -14.91
C GLU A 73 9.07 0.26 -14.12
N MET A 74 8.34 0.47 -13.03
CA MET A 74 8.54 1.59 -12.12
C MET A 74 9.96 1.59 -11.52
N VAL A 75 10.46 0.44 -11.07
CA VAL A 75 11.82 0.31 -10.53
C VAL A 75 12.87 0.65 -11.59
N LYS A 76 12.69 0.16 -12.83
CA LYS A 76 13.58 0.51 -13.95
C LYS A 76 13.54 2.00 -14.27
N GLU A 77 12.38 2.63 -14.22
CA GLU A 77 12.24 4.09 -14.43
C GLU A 77 12.89 4.88 -13.29
N ALA A 78 12.74 4.44 -12.03
CA ALA A 78 13.41 5.04 -10.88
C ALA A 78 14.94 5.00 -11.02
N ALA A 79 15.49 3.88 -11.50
CA ALA A 79 16.91 3.73 -11.77
C ALA A 79 17.38 4.70 -12.87
N LYS A 80 16.64 4.81 -13.98
CA LYS A 80 16.95 5.76 -15.07
C LYS A 80 16.90 7.21 -14.62
N LEU A 81 16.01 7.55 -13.69
CA LEU A 81 15.87 8.89 -13.11
C LEU A 81 16.93 9.20 -12.02
N GLY A 82 17.77 8.23 -11.65
CA GLY A 82 18.78 8.38 -10.61
C GLY A 82 18.22 8.41 -9.18
N VAL A 83 16.97 8.00 -8.97
CA VAL A 83 16.28 8.11 -7.68
C VAL A 83 16.14 6.77 -6.93
N ALA A 84 16.78 5.70 -7.39
CA ALA A 84 16.66 4.36 -6.80
C ALA A 84 17.05 4.31 -5.31
N GLY A 85 18.09 5.03 -4.90
CA GLY A 85 18.48 5.10 -3.48
C GLY A 85 17.46 5.84 -2.61
N LEU A 86 16.84 6.90 -3.14
CA LEU A 86 15.73 7.57 -2.47
C LEU A 86 14.50 6.67 -2.43
N PHE A 87 14.27 5.87 -3.47
CA PHE A 87 13.15 4.95 -3.54
C PHE A 87 13.22 3.87 -2.46
N LYS A 88 14.40 3.31 -2.19
CA LYS A 88 14.62 2.38 -1.06
C LYS A 88 14.25 3.01 0.27
N ARG A 89 14.63 4.26 0.50
CA ARG A 89 14.23 5.00 1.72
C ARG A 89 12.72 5.24 1.80
N ALA A 90 12.05 5.45 0.67
CA ALA A 90 10.59 5.63 0.64
C ALA A 90 9.80 4.36 0.98
N VAL A 91 10.38 3.19 0.72
CA VAL A 91 9.82 1.90 1.14
C VAL A 91 9.91 1.75 2.66
N GLU A 92 10.99 2.22 3.28
CA GLU A 92 11.15 2.22 4.75
C GLU A 92 10.25 3.27 5.42
N ASP A 93 10.24 4.48 4.88
CA ASP A 93 9.45 5.60 5.37
C ASP A 93 8.92 6.46 4.20
N PRO A 94 7.61 6.45 3.91
CA PRO A 94 7.05 7.23 2.80
C PRO A 94 7.18 8.75 3.01
N ASP A 95 7.42 9.25 4.24
CA ASP A 95 7.57 10.68 4.51
C ASP A 95 8.86 11.29 3.94
N VAL A 96 9.75 10.48 3.35
CA VAL A 96 10.84 11.03 2.53
C VAL A 96 10.33 11.85 1.35
N LEU A 97 9.08 11.64 0.93
CA LEU A 97 8.42 12.37 -0.16
C LEU A 97 8.03 13.79 0.23
N ASP A 98 7.87 14.09 1.52
CA ASP A 98 7.57 15.44 2.02
C ASP A 98 8.81 16.36 2.02
N LYS A 99 10.00 15.78 1.88
CA LYS A 99 11.26 16.54 1.94
C LYS A 99 11.47 17.39 0.67
N PRO A 100 12.06 18.60 0.80
CA PRO A 100 12.40 19.39 -0.37
C PRO A 100 13.53 18.72 -1.19
N GLY A 101 13.40 18.72 -2.51
CA GLY A 101 14.47 18.25 -3.39
C GLY A 101 14.01 17.94 -4.81
N ALA A 102 14.89 18.14 -5.80
CA ALA A 102 14.58 17.81 -7.19
C ALA A 102 14.39 16.29 -7.40
N GLU A 103 15.21 15.48 -6.73
CA GLU A 103 15.10 14.02 -6.74
C GLU A 103 13.83 13.53 -6.03
N VAL A 104 13.46 14.17 -4.92
CA VAL A 104 12.22 13.87 -4.20
C VAL A 104 11.01 14.11 -5.09
N ARG A 105 10.94 15.28 -5.74
CA ARG A 105 9.85 15.58 -6.69
C ARG A 105 9.80 14.62 -7.89
N ARG A 106 10.94 14.11 -8.36
CA ARG A 106 10.97 13.10 -9.43
C ARG A 106 10.41 11.77 -8.94
N LEU A 107 10.82 11.31 -7.76
CA LEU A 107 10.31 10.08 -7.17
C LEU A 107 8.82 10.19 -6.87
N GLU A 108 8.38 11.29 -6.26
CA GLU A 108 6.97 11.54 -5.96
C GLU A 108 6.10 11.45 -7.22
N LYS A 109 6.49 12.17 -8.29
CA LYS A 109 5.79 12.10 -9.59
C LYS A 109 5.76 10.70 -10.17
N LEU A 110 6.85 9.94 -10.04
CA LEU A 110 6.91 8.55 -10.47
C LEU A 110 5.92 7.68 -9.68
N LEU A 111 5.90 7.80 -8.35
CA LEU A 111 5.00 7.02 -7.50
C LEU A 111 3.53 7.37 -7.73
N TYR A 112 3.22 8.64 -8.02
CA TYR A 112 1.88 9.05 -8.45
C TYR A 112 1.52 8.56 -9.84
N LYS A 113 2.44 8.58 -10.81
CA LYS A 113 2.25 8.01 -12.16
C LYS A 113 1.82 6.54 -12.08
N TYR A 114 2.43 5.78 -11.18
CA TYR A 114 2.10 4.37 -10.94
C TYR A 114 1.01 4.16 -9.87
N ASN A 115 0.46 5.24 -9.29
CA ASN A 115 -0.61 5.20 -8.28
C ASN A 115 -0.28 4.29 -7.08
N LYS A 116 0.91 4.49 -6.50
CA LYS A 116 1.45 3.63 -5.42
C LYS A 116 1.33 4.24 -4.03
N VAL A 117 1.33 5.57 -3.95
CA VAL A 117 1.29 6.32 -2.69
C VAL A 117 0.15 7.33 -2.71
N LEU A 118 -0.25 7.73 -1.52
CA LEU A 118 -1.27 8.75 -1.27
C LEU A 118 -0.70 9.76 -0.27
N GLU A 119 -1.02 11.03 -0.49
CA GLU A 119 -0.86 12.06 0.53
C GLU A 119 -1.96 11.92 1.60
N LEU A 120 -1.55 11.90 2.85
CA LEU A 120 -2.42 11.82 4.02
C LEU A 120 -2.96 13.21 4.36
N THR A 121 -4.19 13.45 3.93
CA THR A 121 -5.00 14.59 4.35
C THR A 121 -5.97 14.19 5.47
N GLU A 122 -6.58 15.18 6.13
CA GLU A 122 -7.65 14.88 7.09
C GLU A 122 -8.75 14.05 6.42
N THR A 123 -9.11 12.94 7.06
CA THR A 123 -10.21 12.13 6.56
C THR A 123 -11.54 12.85 6.78
N ILE A 124 -12.54 12.49 5.98
CA ILE A 124 -13.92 13.01 6.06
C ILE A 124 -14.56 12.71 7.43
N ALA A 125 -14.03 11.71 8.15
CA ALA A 125 -14.47 11.30 9.48
C ALA A 125 -13.72 12.02 10.63
N GLY A 126 -12.84 12.97 10.32
CA GLY A 126 -11.97 13.64 11.27
C GLY A 126 -10.73 12.82 11.60
N GLY A 127 -9.55 13.42 11.44
CA GLY A 127 -8.26 12.82 11.78
C GLY A 127 -7.54 12.13 10.62
N LYS A 128 -6.21 11.99 10.78
CA LYS A 128 -5.32 11.21 9.91
C LYS A 128 -5.11 9.81 10.52
N PRO A 129 -4.88 8.76 9.71
CA PRO A 129 -4.43 7.49 10.26
C PRO A 129 -3.14 7.71 11.08
N PRO A 130 -2.97 7.02 12.23
CA PRO A 130 -1.74 7.13 12.99
C PRO A 130 -0.58 6.61 12.16
N ARG A 131 0.61 7.23 12.33
CA ARG A 131 1.86 6.77 11.73
C ARG A 131 2.10 5.30 12.14
N ASP A 132 2.25 4.45 11.14
CA ASP A 132 2.58 3.03 11.29
C ASP A 132 3.53 2.61 10.14
N PRO A 133 4.84 2.72 10.34
CA PRO A 133 5.83 2.36 9.32
C PRO A 133 5.78 0.88 8.92
N ALA A 134 5.36 -0.01 9.84
CA ALA A 134 5.24 -1.43 9.53
C ALA A 134 4.21 -1.67 8.43
N LEU A 135 3.14 -0.88 8.40
CA LEU A 135 2.10 -0.91 7.37
C LEU A 135 2.36 0.05 6.20
N GLY A 136 3.46 0.82 6.23
CA GLY A 136 3.80 1.81 5.20
C GLY A 136 3.00 3.10 5.32
N VAL A 137 2.62 3.50 6.54
CA VAL A 137 1.90 4.75 6.83
C VAL A 137 2.83 5.71 7.57
N GLY A 138 3.16 6.82 6.92
CA GLY A 138 3.87 7.95 7.50
C GLY A 138 2.91 8.97 8.14
N GLU A 139 3.41 10.17 8.36
CA GLU A 139 2.66 11.35 8.83
C GLU A 139 1.98 12.10 7.69
N HIS A 140 2.65 12.15 6.53
CA HIS A 140 2.24 12.91 5.35
C HIS A 140 1.96 12.02 4.15
N TYR A 141 2.60 10.87 4.05
CA TYR A 141 2.39 9.93 2.95
C TYR A 141 2.10 8.53 3.45
N ALA A 142 1.37 7.76 2.64
CA ALA A 142 1.18 6.34 2.87
C ALA A 142 1.24 5.57 1.55
N TRP A 143 1.75 4.34 1.63
CA TRP A 143 1.53 3.34 0.60
C TRP A 143 0.04 2.99 0.53
N HIS A 144 -0.46 2.66 -0.67
CA HIS A 144 -1.87 2.30 -0.82
C HIS A 144 -2.27 1.11 0.06
N TRP A 145 -1.40 0.10 0.22
CA TRP A 145 -1.58 -0.95 1.22
C TRP A 145 -0.22 -1.62 1.52
N PRO A 146 -0.09 -2.34 2.64
CA PRO A 146 1.21 -2.87 3.09
C PRO A 146 1.88 -3.81 2.08
N ALA A 147 1.15 -4.78 1.52
CA ALA A 147 1.73 -5.72 0.55
C ALA A 147 2.27 -5.03 -0.72
N LEU A 148 1.77 -3.86 -1.09
CA LEU A 148 2.34 -3.11 -2.21
C LEU A 148 3.74 -2.60 -1.88
N LYS A 149 3.92 -2.04 -0.67
CA LYS A 149 5.22 -1.64 -0.15
C LYS A 149 6.18 -2.84 -0.13
N ASP A 150 5.73 -3.98 0.37
CA ASP A 150 6.57 -5.19 0.46
C ASP A 150 6.92 -5.75 -0.93
N ALA A 151 5.99 -5.71 -1.88
CA ALA A 151 6.24 -6.13 -3.26
C ALA A 151 7.26 -5.20 -3.95
N VAL A 152 7.17 -3.88 -3.71
CA VAL A 152 8.18 -2.92 -4.19
C VAL A 152 9.53 -3.18 -3.52
N ALA A 153 9.56 -3.44 -2.21
CA ALA A 153 10.79 -3.76 -1.48
C ALA A 153 11.53 -4.97 -2.10
N LYS A 154 10.78 -6.00 -2.51
CA LYS A 154 11.34 -7.20 -3.17
C LYS A 154 11.89 -6.95 -4.56
N ALA A 155 11.36 -5.94 -5.27
CA ALA A 155 11.75 -5.62 -6.64
C ALA A 155 12.93 -4.62 -6.74
N LEU A 156 13.33 -3.99 -5.62
CA LEU A 156 14.34 -2.93 -5.54
C LEU A 156 15.75 -3.42 -5.16
#